data_AF-A0A2V2GKH3-F1
#
_entry.id   AF-A0A2V2GKH3-F1
#
_cell.length_a   1.000
_cell.length_b   1.000
_cell.length_c   1.000
_cell.angle_alpha   90.00
_cell.angle_beta   90.00
_cell.angle_gamma   90.00
#
_symmetry.space_group_name_H-M   'P 1'
#
loop_
_entity.id
_entity.type
_entity.pdbx_description
1 polymer ?
#
loop_
_entity_poly.entity_id
_entity_poly.type
_entity_poly.pdbx_seq_one_letter_code
_entity_poly.pdbx_strand_id
1 'polypeptide(L)'
;MRYISVLLVLAFCVFMMFSCGDNNTVDETTGSTVGTNNRTSESQNAAQETEAVFDIDTRIVTMKYPEKWREDVQIDVSDDGVRFSNNGTALFDLLFHECDGYLLGSYNGTPIYIIDYPVDDAEQANMQEDVNVILQYLMDDPSFQIEH
;
A
#
# COMPACT_ATOMS: atom_id res chain seq x y z
N MET A 1 31.82 28.43 -6.70
CA MET A 1 30.69 29.38 -6.59
C MET A 1 29.61 29.00 -7.59
N ARG A 2 28.45 28.55 -7.08
CA ARG A 2 27.10 29.02 -7.46
C ARG A 2 26.06 28.10 -6.79
N TYR A 3 25.76 28.43 -5.53
CA TYR A 3 24.45 28.21 -4.93
C TYR A 3 23.44 29.12 -5.63
N ILE A 4 22.19 28.68 -5.82
CA ILE A 4 20.93 29.40 -6.16
C ILE A 4 20.00 28.27 -6.67
N SER A 5 18.84 27.91 -6.12
CA SER A 5 17.81 28.68 -5.41
C SER A 5 17.06 27.81 -4.39
N VAL A 6 16.79 28.43 -3.24
CA VAL A 6 15.88 28.01 -2.19
C VAL A 6 14.47 28.52 -2.52
N LEU A 7 13.44 27.90 -1.91
CA LEU A 7 12.09 28.41 -1.62
C LEU A 7 11.04 28.44 -2.74
N LEU A 8 10.02 27.57 -2.62
CA LEU A 8 8.63 28.07 -2.66
C LEU A 8 7.60 27.18 -1.93
N VAL A 9 7.34 27.57 -0.68
CA VAL A 9 6.03 27.69 0.00
C VAL A 9 5.18 26.42 0.27
N LEU A 10 5.37 25.91 1.48
CA LEU A 10 4.31 25.43 2.38
C LEU A 10 3.20 26.49 2.54
N ALA A 11 1.94 26.14 2.31
CA ALA A 11 0.78 26.55 3.11
C ALA A 11 -0.54 26.16 2.42
N PHE A 12 -1.27 25.18 2.96
CA PHE A 12 -2.72 25.24 3.12
C PHE A 12 -3.17 24.17 4.13
N CYS A 13 -2.80 24.37 5.39
CA CYS A 13 -3.78 24.13 6.46
C CYS A 13 -4.66 25.39 6.49
N VAL A 14 -6.00 25.30 6.57
CA VAL A 14 -6.79 25.66 7.76
C VAL A 14 -8.29 25.35 7.54
N PHE A 15 -8.92 24.92 8.64
CA PHE A 15 -10.33 25.00 9.06
C PHE A 15 -11.19 23.74 8.86
N MET A 16 -11.33 22.90 9.91
CA MET A 16 -12.19 23.03 11.12
C MET A 16 -13.66 22.64 10.82
N MET A 17 -14.12 21.49 11.33
CA MET A 17 -14.66 21.27 12.68
C MET A 17 -16.17 21.61 12.80
N PHE A 18 -16.92 20.62 13.27
CA PHE A 18 -18.26 20.64 13.87
C PHE A 18 -19.47 20.93 12.97
N SER A 19 -20.24 19.87 12.70
CA SER A 19 -21.69 19.95 12.85
C SER A 19 -22.22 18.64 13.47
N CYS A 20 -22.26 18.62 14.80
CA CYS A 20 -23.18 17.75 15.53
C CYS A 20 -24.57 18.37 15.38
N GLY A 21 -25.45 17.74 14.62
CA GLY A 21 -26.87 18.10 14.52
C GLY A 21 -27.71 16.93 15.00
N ASP A 22 -27.89 16.83 16.32
CA ASP A 22 -28.87 15.93 16.94
C ASP A 22 -30.06 16.81 17.37
N ASN A 23 -31.26 16.50 16.87
CA ASN A 23 -32.49 16.63 17.66
C ASN A 23 -33.74 16.12 16.90
N ASN A 24 -34.24 15.03 17.44
CA ASN A 24 -35.62 14.53 17.48
C ASN A 24 -36.73 15.49 16.99
N THR A 25 -37.56 14.97 16.08
CA THR A 25 -38.98 15.31 16.00
C THR A 25 -39.79 14.03 16.02
N VAL A 26 -40.58 13.89 17.08
CA VAL A 26 -41.58 12.86 17.32
C VAL A 26 -42.84 13.25 16.55
N ASP A 27 -43.41 12.33 15.79
CA ASP A 27 -44.84 12.34 15.48
C ASP A 27 -45.42 10.94 15.71
N GLU A 28 -46.48 10.89 16.50
CA GLU A 28 -47.20 9.69 16.92
C GLU A 28 -48.03 9.13 15.77
N THR A 29 -48.19 7.79 15.69
CA THR A 29 -49.50 7.15 15.93
C THR A 29 -49.48 5.65 15.54
N THR A 30 -49.87 4.83 16.51
CA THR A 30 -50.38 3.43 16.46
C THR A 30 -49.44 2.27 16.11
N GLY A 31 -49.28 1.34 17.06
CA GLY A 31 -49.17 -0.10 16.75
C GLY A 31 -48.18 -0.95 17.55
N SER A 32 -48.50 -1.22 18.83
CA SER A 32 -48.31 -2.49 19.56
C SER A 32 -47.11 -3.45 19.29
N THR A 33 -46.30 -3.59 20.36
CA THR A 33 -45.65 -4.81 20.90
C THR A 33 -44.34 -5.35 20.32
N VAL A 34 -43.46 -5.67 21.29
CA VAL A 34 -42.31 -6.59 21.29
C VAL A 34 -40.96 -5.92 21.06
N GLY A 35 -40.20 -5.80 22.15
CA GLY A 35 -38.82 -5.37 22.13
C GLY A 35 -37.93 -6.35 21.38
N THR A 36 -37.01 -5.81 20.61
CA THR A 36 -35.72 -6.45 20.29
C THR A 36 -34.74 -5.32 19.98
N ASN A 37 -33.85 -5.10 20.93
CA ASN A 37 -32.74 -4.17 20.89
C ASN A 37 -31.65 -4.75 19.98
N ASN A 38 -31.88 -4.68 18.67
CA ASN A 38 -30.83 -4.87 17.68
C ASN A 38 -30.18 -3.52 17.40
N ARG A 39 -29.24 -3.18 18.27
CA ARG A 39 -28.17 -2.23 17.97
C ARG A 39 -27.32 -2.91 16.92
N THR A 40 -27.67 -2.73 15.64
CA THR A 40 -26.76 -3.05 14.54
C THR A 40 -25.59 -2.09 14.70
N SER A 41 -24.55 -2.56 15.36
CA SER A 41 -23.21 -2.02 15.21
C SER A 41 -22.89 -2.17 13.73
N GLU A 42 -23.11 -1.10 12.96
CA GLU A 42 -22.47 -0.90 11.68
C GLU A 42 -20.97 -0.87 11.97
N SER A 43 -20.40 -2.08 11.97
CA SER A 43 -18.98 -2.28 11.75
C SER A 43 -18.70 -1.61 10.42
N GLN A 44 -18.05 -0.46 10.48
CA GLN A 44 -17.36 0.14 9.35
C GLN A 44 -16.23 -0.81 8.94
N ASN A 45 -16.58 -1.94 8.33
CA ASN A 45 -15.71 -2.56 7.36
C ASN A 45 -15.78 -1.63 6.15
N ALA A 46 -14.87 -0.64 6.12
CA ALA A 46 -14.42 -0.12 4.84
C ALA A 46 -13.97 -1.36 4.08
N ALA A 47 -14.79 -1.82 3.13
CA ALA A 47 -14.39 -2.87 2.23
C ALA A 47 -13.19 -2.29 1.49
N GLN A 48 -11.99 -2.70 1.92
CA GLN A 48 -10.76 -2.40 1.21
C GLN A 48 -11.00 -2.95 -0.19
N GLU A 49 -11.18 -2.06 -1.17
CA GLU A 49 -11.23 -2.46 -2.56
C GLU A 49 -9.94 -3.23 -2.80
N THR A 50 -10.07 -4.54 -2.90
CA THR A 50 -8.93 -5.40 -3.18
C THR A 50 -8.66 -5.19 -4.66
N GLU A 51 -7.72 -4.31 -4.97
CA GLU A 51 -7.20 -4.20 -6.33
C GLU A 51 -6.82 -5.60 -6.81
N ALA A 52 -7.18 -5.93 -8.05
CA ALA A 52 -6.83 -7.24 -8.60
C ALA A 52 -5.30 -7.36 -8.64
N VAL A 53 -4.78 -8.51 -8.20
CA VAL A 53 -3.34 -8.79 -8.13
C VAL A 53 -2.99 -10.09 -8.83
N PHE A 54 -1.72 -10.20 -9.19
CA PHE A 54 -1.12 -11.42 -9.69
C PHE A 54 0.07 -11.90 -8.86
N ASP A 55 0.35 -13.19 -9.04
CA ASP A 55 1.35 -13.92 -8.28
C ASP A 55 2.71 -13.85 -8.98
N ILE A 56 3.73 -13.51 -8.20
CA ILE A 56 5.13 -13.59 -8.60
C ILE A 56 5.79 -14.60 -7.66
N ASP A 57 6.00 -15.81 -8.17
CA ASP A 57 6.63 -16.88 -7.41
C ASP A 57 8.15 -16.65 -7.32
N THR A 58 8.64 -16.52 -6.09
CA THR A 58 10.07 -16.42 -5.81
C THR A 58 10.53 -17.64 -5.01
N ARG A 59 11.84 -17.73 -4.76
CA ARG A 59 12.39 -18.81 -3.95
C ARG A 59 11.87 -18.82 -2.51
N ILE A 60 11.55 -17.67 -1.93
CA ILE A 60 11.24 -17.55 -0.50
C ILE A 60 9.75 -17.31 -0.22
N VAL A 61 9.05 -16.66 -1.14
CA VAL A 61 7.65 -16.24 -0.96
C VAL A 61 6.97 -16.01 -2.32
N THR A 62 5.66 -16.22 -2.41
CA THR A 62 4.86 -15.73 -3.54
C THR A 62 4.43 -14.29 -3.26
N MET A 63 4.95 -13.34 -4.04
CA MET A 63 4.59 -11.92 -3.91
C MET A 63 3.33 -11.60 -4.72
N LYS A 64 2.62 -10.55 -4.33
CA LYS A 64 1.44 -10.04 -5.03
C LYS A 64 1.71 -8.65 -5.59
N TYR A 65 1.46 -8.46 -6.88
CA TYR A 65 1.60 -7.16 -7.54
C TYR A 65 0.36 -6.84 -8.39
N PRO A 66 0.01 -5.56 -8.64
CA PRO A 66 -1.25 -5.22 -9.30
C PRO A 66 -1.39 -5.76 -10.72
N GLU A 67 -2.54 -6.37 -11.00
CA GLU A 67 -2.92 -6.97 -12.29
C GLU A 67 -2.83 -5.94 -13.43
N LYS A 68 -3.14 -4.68 -13.15
CA LYS A 68 -3.09 -3.56 -14.11
C LYS A 68 -1.72 -3.37 -14.76
N TRP A 69 -0.64 -3.86 -14.13
CA TRP A 69 0.73 -3.73 -14.62
C TRP A 69 1.30 -4.99 -15.27
N ARG A 70 0.54 -6.09 -15.32
CA ARG A 70 1.05 -7.39 -15.79
C ARG A 70 1.67 -7.33 -17.19
N GLU A 71 1.11 -6.53 -18.08
CA GLU A 71 1.58 -6.43 -19.47
C GLU A 71 2.68 -5.37 -19.67
N ASP A 72 2.80 -4.43 -18.73
CA ASP A 72 3.69 -3.26 -18.86
C ASP A 72 4.98 -3.40 -18.06
N VAL A 73 4.94 -4.05 -16.90
CA VAL A 73 6.10 -4.23 -16.02
C VAL A 73 6.79 -5.54 -16.33
N GLN A 74 8.06 -5.45 -16.72
CA GLN A 74 8.95 -6.59 -16.89
C GLN A 74 9.49 -7.01 -15.53
N ILE A 75 9.31 -8.29 -15.20
CA ILE A 75 9.67 -8.88 -13.92
C ILE A 75 10.68 -10.00 -14.15
N ASP A 76 11.89 -9.81 -13.64
CA ASP A 76 12.96 -10.80 -13.72
C ASP A 76 13.19 -11.42 -12.34
N VAL A 77 12.81 -12.70 -12.19
CA VAL A 77 13.00 -13.46 -10.96
C VAL A 77 14.32 -14.22 -11.00
N SER A 78 15.09 -14.15 -9.91
CA SER A 78 16.35 -14.86 -9.70
C SER A 78 16.40 -15.47 -8.29
N ASP A 79 17.45 -16.25 -8.01
CA ASP A 79 17.67 -16.80 -6.66
C ASP A 79 17.96 -15.72 -5.61
N ASP A 80 18.54 -14.60 -6.04
CA ASP A 80 18.98 -13.50 -5.18
C ASP A 80 17.89 -12.44 -4.95
N GLY A 81 16.82 -12.47 -5.74
CA GLY A 81 15.79 -11.42 -5.70
C GLY A 81 14.94 -11.33 -6.97
N VAL A 82 14.12 -10.29 -7.03
CA VAL A 82 13.23 -9.96 -8.14
C VAL A 82 13.50 -8.53 -8.59
N ARG A 83 13.61 -8.31 -9.91
CA ARG A 83 13.80 -7.00 -10.50
C ARG A 83 12.58 -6.57 -11.27
N PHE A 84 12.18 -5.31 -11.10
CA PHE A 84 11.03 -4.71 -11.77
C PHE A 84 11.53 -3.60 -12.70
N SER A 85 11.13 -3.65 -13.95
CA SER A 85 11.48 -2.64 -14.95
C SER A 85 10.31 -2.36 -15.88
N ASN A 86 10.32 -1.20 -16.52
CA ASN A 86 9.36 -0.84 -17.56
C ASN A 86 10.11 -0.20 -18.72
N ASN A 87 9.94 -0.72 -19.94
CA ASN A 87 10.52 -0.17 -21.17
C ASN A 87 12.04 0.05 -21.12
N GLY A 88 12.77 -0.82 -20.40
CA GLY A 88 14.21 -0.74 -20.22
C GLY A 88 14.67 0.22 -19.10
N THR A 89 13.76 0.89 -18.41
CA THR A 89 14.02 1.65 -17.19
C THR A 89 13.82 0.75 -15.97
N ALA A 90 14.82 0.65 -15.10
CA ALA A 90 14.68 -0.03 -13.83
C ALA A 90 13.75 0.76 -12.90
N LEU A 91 12.79 0.08 -12.27
CA LEU A 91 11.85 0.67 -11.33
C LEU A 91 12.34 0.42 -9.89
N PHE A 92 12.42 -0.84 -9.48
CA PHE A 92 12.97 -1.22 -8.19
C PHE A 92 13.39 -2.69 -8.20
N ASP A 93 14.28 -3.05 -7.29
CA ASP A 93 14.68 -4.43 -7.03
C ASP A 93 14.30 -4.83 -5.61
N LEU A 94 13.83 -6.06 -5.44
CA LEU A 94 13.66 -6.71 -4.14
C LEU A 94 14.72 -7.80 -3.99
N LEU A 95 15.64 -7.65 -3.04
CA LEU A 95 16.79 -8.54 -2.84
C LEU A 95 16.66 -9.35 -1.56
N PHE A 96 16.99 -10.64 -1.62
CA PHE A 96 16.85 -11.61 -0.54
C PHE A 96 18.15 -11.85 0.23
N HIS A 97 19.04 -10.86 0.22
CA HIS A 97 20.31 -10.88 0.90
C HIS A 97 20.68 -9.46 1.36
N GLU A 98 21.60 -9.37 2.31
CA GLU A 98 22.13 -8.08 2.78
C GLU A 98 22.76 -7.30 1.63
N CYS A 99 22.40 -6.02 1.51
CA CYS A 99 22.90 -5.10 0.49
C CYS A 99 22.77 -3.65 0.96
N ASP A 100 23.23 -2.70 0.14
CA ASP A 100 23.18 -1.26 0.43
C ASP A 100 21.78 -0.63 0.24
N GLY A 101 20.73 -1.44 0.03
CA GLY A 101 19.35 -0.99 -0.09
C GLY A 101 18.67 -0.72 1.25
N TYR A 102 17.37 -0.43 1.22
CA TYR A 102 16.55 -0.26 2.42
C TYR A 102 15.99 -1.61 2.89
N LEU A 103 16.25 -1.98 4.14
CA LEU A 103 15.66 -3.19 4.73
C LEU A 103 14.15 -2.97 4.92
N LEU A 104 13.34 -3.83 4.30
CA LEU A 104 11.88 -3.83 4.47
C LEU A 104 11.46 -4.70 5.66
N GLY A 105 12.21 -5.77 5.92
CA GLY A 105 11.93 -6.75 6.95
C GLY A 105 12.56 -8.09 6.60
N SER A 106 12.12 -9.16 7.26
CA SER A 106 12.55 -10.52 6.96
C SER A 106 11.37 -11.47 6.81
N TYR A 107 11.46 -12.38 5.83
CA TYR A 107 10.48 -13.44 5.60
C TYR A 107 11.11 -14.79 5.96
N ASN A 108 10.57 -15.46 6.99
CA ASN A 108 11.15 -16.70 7.54
C ASN A 108 12.65 -16.57 7.86
N GLY A 109 13.08 -15.40 8.35
CA GLY A 109 14.48 -15.11 8.69
C GLY A 109 15.38 -14.77 7.50
N THR A 110 14.86 -14.74 6.27
CA THR A 110 15.57 -14.22 5.10
C THR A 110 15.28 -12.73 4.96
N PRO A 111 16.27 -11.83 4.97
CA PRO A 111 16.02 -10.40 4.86
C PRO A 111 15.56 -10.03 3.45
N ILE A 112 14.67 -9.04 3.36
CA ILE A 112 14.19 -8.48 2.10
C ILE A 112 14.57 -7.00 2.07
N TYR A 113 15.41 -6.65 1.12
CA TYR A 113 15.84 -5.28 0.86
C TYR A 113 15.18 -4.74 -0.41
N ILE A 114 14.93 -3.43 -0.45
CA ILE A 114 14.52 -2.72 -1.65
C ILE A 114 15.61 -1.77 -2.13
N ILE A 115 15.82 -1.72 -3.44
CA ILE A 115 16.58 -0.68 -4.13
C ILE A 115 15.61 0.01 -5.09
N ASP A 116 15.31 1.28 -4.86
CA ASP A 116 14.56 2.12 -5.80
C ASP A 116 15.50 2.82 -6.77
N TYR A 117 15.01 3.07 -7.97
CA TYR A 117 15.74 3.76 -9.03
C TYR A 117 15.01 5.07 -9.40
N PRO A 118 15.72 6.12 -9.81
CA PRO A 118 15.06 7.35 -10.25
C PRO A 118 14.26 7.11 -11.54
N VAL A 119 13.01 7.58 -11.55
CA VAL A 119 12.15 7.62 -12.74
C VAL A 119 11.70 9.05 -13.01
N ASP A 120 11.61 9.41 -14.28
CA ASP A 120 11.20 10.76 -14.73
C ASP A 120 9.75 10.78 -15.24
N ASP A 121 9.12 9.61 -15.35
CA ASP A 121 7.78 9.42 -15.89
C ASP A 121 6.77 9.13 -14.79
N ALA A 122 5.60 9.76 -14.86
CA ALA A 122 4.56 9.67 -13.83
C ALA A 122 3.90 8.29 -13.79
N GLU A 123 3.80 7.59 -14.92
CA GLU A 123 3.27 6.23 -14.98
C GLU A 123 4.25 5.26 -14.33
N GLN A 124 5.56 5.40 -14.61
CA GLN A 124 6.61 4.64 -13.93
C GLN A 124 6.66 4.92 -12.42
N ALA A 125 6.42 6.15 -12.00
CA ALA A 125 6.31 6.49 -10.58
C ALA A 125 5.13 5.74 -9.92
N ASN A 126 3.97 5.65 -10.58
CA ASN A 126 2.84 4.86 -10.08
C ASN A 126 3.18 3.36 -10.00
N MET A 127 3.90 2.82 -10.98
CA MET A 127 4.37 1.42 -10.94
C MET A 127 5.31 1.18 -9.74
N GLN A 128 6.19 2.14 -9.43
CA GLN A 128 7.04 2.06 -8.23
C GLN A 128 6.22 2.13 -6.94
N GLU A 129 5.27 3.06 -6.84
CA GLU A 129 4.42 3.21 -5.64
C GLU A 129 3.62 1.94 -5.33
N ASP A 130 3.26 1.17 -6.36
CA ASP A 130 2.55 -0.10 -6.21
C ASP A 130 3.39 -1.24 -5.61
N VAL A 131 4.68 -1.01 -5.32
CA VAL A 131 5.43 -1.86 -4.38
C VAL A 131 4.77 -1.94 -3.00
N ASN A 132 3.98 -0.92 -2.62
CA ASN A 132 3.17 -0.92 -1.41
C ASN A 132 2.16 -2.06 -1.37
N VAL A 133 1.70 -2.55 -2.52
CA VAL A 133 0.82 -3.72 -2.59
C VAL A 133 1.60 -4.96 -2.17
N ILE A 134 2.83 -5.15 -2.67
CA ILE A 134 3.70 -6.25 -2.24
C ILE A 134 3.90 -6.18 -0.71
N LEU A 135 4.20 -5.01 -0.17
CA LEU A 135 4.41 -4.81 1.25
C LEU A 135 3.16 -5.12 2.08
N GLN A 136 1.98 -4.69 1.65
CA GLN A 136 0.72 -4.99 2.34
C GLN A 136 0.50 -6.51 2.46
N TYR A 137 0.67 -7.24 1.35
CA TYR A 137 0.52 -8.70 1.37
C TYR A 137 1.60 -9.41 2.18
N LEU A 138 2.84 -8.91 2.18
CA LEU A 138 3.89 -9.44 3.05
C LEU A 138 3.56 -9.19 4.52
N MET A 139 3.11 -7.99 4.89
CA MET A 139 2.76 -7.63 6.27
C MET A 139 1.57 -8.40 6.82
N ASP A 140 0.66 -8.85 5.96
CA ASP A 140 -0.46 -9.72 6.33
C ASP A 140 -0.03 -11.18 6.58
N ASP A 141 1.17 -11.58 6.12
CA ASP A 141 1.72 -12.92 6.34
C ASP A 141 2.49 -12.98 7.69
N PRO A 142 2.13 -13.88 8.62
CA PRO A 142 2.83 -14.01 9.91
C PRO A 142 4.30 -14.44 9.80
N SER A 143 4.73 -14.91 8.63
CA SER A 143 6.11 -15.27 8.32
C SER A 143 6.99 -14.05 8.06
N PHE A 144 6.39 -12.90 7.75
CA PHE A 144 7.08 -11.63 7.57
C PHE A 144 7.19 -10.87 8.88
N GLN A 145 8.36 -10.30 9.15
CA GLN A 145 8.62 -9.52 10.35
C GLN A 145 9.31 -8.22 9.96
N ILE A 146 8.78 -7.10 10.46
CA ILE A 146 9.45 -5.82 10.38
C ILE A 146 10.50 -5.77 11.49
N GLU A 147 11.75 -5.56 11.10
CA GLU A 147 12.85 -5.38 12.04
C GLU A 147 12.96 -3.89 12.40
N HIS A 148 12.96 -3.58 13.70
CA HIS A 148 13.00 -2.22 14.27
C HIS A 148 14.38 -1.86 14.81
#